data_AF-A0A947SJV3-F1
#
_entry.id   AF-A0A947SJV3-F1
#
_cell.length_a   1.000
_cell.length_b   1.000
_cell.length_c   1.000
_cell.angle_alpha   90.00
_cell.angle_beta   90.00
_cell.angle_gamma   90.00
#
_symmetry.space_group_name_H-M   'P 1'
#
loop_
_entity.id
_entity.type
_entity.pdbx_description
1 polymer ?
#
loop_
_entity_poly.entity_id
_entity_poly.type
_entity_poly.pdbx_seq_one_letter_code
_entity_poly.pdbx_strand_id
1 'polypeptide(L)'
;MDALASTAYARDPQQLSAIRKQATELEGVFLNTLVKQMMSGIETDGAFGGGQAEETWRSMQSEFLADQIAQSGGIGLADDIMRTLLQQQEAAPRPSLQP
;
A
#
# COMPACT_ATOMS: atom_id res chain seq x y z
N MET A 1 -34.83 -10.98 -1.27
CA MET A 1 -34.73 -9.61 -0.71
C MET A 1 -33.29 -9.34 -0.24
N ASP A 2 -32.27 -9.89 -0.93
CA ASP A 2 -30.88 -9.94 -0.45
C ASP A 2 -29.98 -8.79 -0.89
N ALA A 3 -30.38 -7.99 -1.89
CA ALA A 3 -29.56 -6.88 -2.40
C ALA A 3 -29.37 -5.73 -1.39
N LEU A 4 -30.23 -5.64 -0.37
CA LEU A 4 -30.21 -4.58 0.63
C LEU A 4 -29.22 -4.84 1.78
N ALA A 5 -28.82 -6.11 1.97
CA ALA A 5 -27.88 -6.50 3.03
C ALA A 5 -26.41 -6.38 2.59
N SER A 6 -26.12 -6.46 1.29
CA SER A 6 -24.76 -6.31 0.73
C SER A 6 -24.31 -4.86 0.71
N THR A 7 -25.21 -3.93 0.41
CA THR A 7 -24.94 -2.47 0.42
C THR A 7 -24.85 -1.86 1.82
N ALA A 8 -25.29 -2.59 2.86
CA ALA A 8 -25.20 -2.15 4.25
C ALA A 8 -23.84 -2.49 4.90
N TYR A 9 -23.15 -3.53 4.44
CA TYR A 9 -21.86 -3.97 4.99
C TYR A 9 -20.72 -3.01 4.63
N ALA A 10 -20.75 -2.46 3.41
CA ALA A 10 -19.86 -1.37 2.96
C ALA A 10 -20.13 -0.01 3.67
N ARG A 11 -21.08 0.07 4.62
CA ARG A 11 -21.36 1.29 5.40
C ARG A 11 -20.80 1.29 6.81
N ASP A 12 -20.25 0.18 7.32
CA ASP A 12 -19.63 0.21 8.66
C ASP A 12 -18.38 1.09 8.62
N PRO A 13 -18.36 2.25 9.33
CA PRO A 13 -17.22 3.14 9.33
C PRO A 13 -15.94 2.47 9.83
N GLN A 14 -16.05 1.48 10.73
CA GLN A 14 -14.89 0.76 11.26
C GLN A 14 -14.26 -0.13 10.19
N GLN A 15 -15.07 -0.89 9.46
CA GLN A 15 -14.61 -1.73 8.36
C GLN A 15 -14.02 -0.90 7.21
N LEU A 16 -14.66 0.21 6.84
CA LEU A 16 -14.11 1.15 5.85
C LEU A 16 -12.75 1.71 6.28
N SER A 17 -12.61 2.09 7.55
CA SER A 17 -11.33 2.55 8.10
C SER A 17 -10.26 1.46 8.07
N ALA A 18 -10.62 0.20 8.34
CA ALA A 18 -9.69 -0.92 8.32
C ALA A 18 -9.19 -1.22 6.90
N ILE A 19 -10.08 -1.24 5.91
CA ILE A 19 -9.71 -1.48 4.52
C ILE A 19 -8.87 -0.31 3.98
N ARG A 20 -9.20 0.94 4.35
CA ARG A 20 -8.37 2.10 3.98
C ARG A 20 -6.96 1.97 4.53
N LYS A 21 -6.83 1.61 5.80
CA LYS A 21 -5.52 1.38 6.43
C LYS A 21 -4.71 0.31 5.69
N GLN A 22 -5.33 -0.83 5.38
CA GLN A 22 -4.67 -1.91 4.63
C GLN A 22 -4.24 -1.46 3.22
N ALA A 23 -5.09 -0.70 2.52
CA ALA A 23 -4.77 -0.18 1.19
C ALA A 23 -3.58 0.80 1.23
N THR A 24 -3.53 1.68 2.23
CA THR A 24 -2.39 2.59 2.45
C THR A 24 -1.12 1.82 2.81
N GLU A 25 -1.19 0.78 3.64
CA GLU A 25 -0.04 -0.07 3.96
C GLU A 25 0.51 -0.77 2.71
N LEU A 26 -0.37 -1.28 1.84
CA LEU A 26 0.03 -1.90 0.57
C LEU A 26 0.67 -0.89 -0.40
N GLU A 27 0.11 0.32 -0.49
CA GLU A 27 0.72 1.41 -1.27
C GLU A 27 2.13 1.74 -0.74
N GLY A 28 2.33 1.77 0.58
CA GLY A 28 3.65 1.99 1.18
C GLY A 28 4.69 0.94 0.77
N VAL A 29 4.32 -0.35 0.77
CA VAL A 29 5.20 -1.43 0.31
C VAL A 29 5.55 -1.27 -1.18
N PHE A 30 4.58 -0.87 -1.99
CA PHE A 30 4.79 -0.63 -3.41
C PHE A 30 5.73 0.57 -3.63
N LEU A 31 5.50 1.69 -2.93
CA LEU A 31 6.35 2.87 -2.99
C LEU A 31 7.79 2.57 -2.59
N ASN A 32 8.00 1.79 -1.52
CA ASN A 32 9.33 1.35 -1.11
C ASN A 32 10.04 0.59 -2.25
N THR A 33 9.32 -0.31 -2.91
CA THR A 33 9.85 -1.08 -4.05
C THR A 33 10.18 -0.18 -5.24
N LEU A 34 9.32 0.78 -5.58
CA LEU A 34 9.57 1.75 -6.65
C LEU A 34 10.77 2.64 -6.34
N VAL A 35 10.84 3.19 -5.12
CA VAL A 35 11.95 4.05 -4.69
C VAL A 35 13.26 3.29 -4.75
N LYS A 36 13.29 2.03 -4.27
CA LYS A 36 14.47 1.16 -4.41
C LYS A 36 14.89 0.98 -5.86
N GLN A 37 13.95 0.79 -6.81
CA GLN A 37 14.30 0.68 -8.23
C GLN A 37 14.73 2.00 -8.87
N MET A 38 14.17 3.12 -8.43
CA MET A 38 14.66 4.43 -8.88
C MET A 38 16.09 4.68 -8.39
N MET A 39 16.41 4.29 -7.15
CA MET A 39 17.75 4.44 -6.57
C MET A 39 18.77 3.46 -7.14
N SER A 40 18.37 2.23 -7.51
CA SER A 40 19.26 1.24 -8.13
C SER A 40 19.72 1.66 -9.52
N GLY A 41 18.93 2.46 -10.24
CA GLY A 41 19.29 3.03 -11.54
C GLY A 41 20.27 4.20 -11.47
N ILE A 42 20.64 4.67 -10.27
CA ILE A 42 21.62 5.74 -10.09
C ILE A 42 23.00 5.08 -9.89
N GLU A 43 23.83 5.08 -10.94
CA GLU A 43 25.21 4.58 -10.87
C GLU A 43 26.02 5.34 -9.81
N THR A 44 26.74 4.60 -8.97
CA THR A 44 27.66 5.16 -7.96
C THR A 44 29.05 5.34 -8.55
N ASP A 45 29.14 6.02 -9.69
CA ASP A 45 30.39 6.17 -10.42
C ASP A 45 31.23 7.29 -9.81
N GLY A 46 32.01 6.93 -8.79
CA GLY A 46 33.03 7.79 -8.22
C GLY A 46 34.03 7.02 -7.38
N ALA A 47 35.26 7.51 -7.28
CA ALA A 47 36.35 6.90 -6.50
C ALA A 47 36.06 6.75 -4.98
N PHE A 48 34.93 7.27 -4.52
CA PHE A 48 34.42 7.19 -3.14
C PHE A 48 33.03 6.51 -3.04
N GLY A 49 32.52 5.94 -4.14
CA GLY A 49 31.23 5.24 -4.19
C GLY A 49 31.40 3.73 -4.10
N GLY A 50 30.45 3.04 -3.45
CA GLY A 50 30.34 1.57 -3.45
C GLY A 50 30.82 0.86 -2.17
N GLY A 51 30.67 1.48 -1.00
CA GLY A 51 30.98 0.85 0.30
C GLY A 51 29.75 0.41 1.10
N GLN A 52 29.91 -0.51 2.06
CA GLN A 52 28.80 -1.03 2.88
C GLN A 52 28.07 0.04 3.70
N ALA A 53 28.81 1.08 4.11
CA ALA A 53 28.23 2.24 4.79
C ALA A 53 27.33 3.07 3.86
N GLU A 54 27.71 3.20 2.59
CA GLU A 54 26.89 3.87 1.58
C GLU A 54 25.64 3.07 1.26
N GLU A 55 25.75 1.75 1.09
CA GLU A 55 24.61 0.87 0.85
C GLU A 55 23.58 0.96 2.00
N THR A 56 24.05 0.94 3.24
CA THR A 56 23.21 1.11 4.43
C THR A 56 22.53 2.48 4.43
N TRP A 57 23.29 3.55 4.19
CA TRP A 57 22.74 4.91 4.16
C TRP A 57 21.72 5.08 3.03
N ARG A 58 21.97 4.54 1.84
CA ARG A 58 21.03 4.56 0.70
C ARG A 58 19.75 3.80 1.00
N SER A 59 19.85 2.67 1.70
CA SER A 59 18.67 1.91 2.12
C SER A 59 17.80 2.75 3.07
N MET A 60 18.40 3.38 4.08
CA MET A 60 17.70 4.29 4.99
C MET A 60 17.09 5.49 4.25
N GLN A 61 17.84 6.11 3.33
CA GLN A 61 17.37 7.23 2.52
C GLN A 61 16.16 6.83 1.65
N SER A 62 16.20 5.63 1.06
CA SER A 62 15.12 5.08 0.25
C SER A 62 13.85 4.89 1.10
N GLU A 63 14.01 4.37 2.32
CA GLU A 63 12.91 4.23 3.28
C GLU A 63 12.31 5.58 3.66
N PHE A 64 13.14 6.55 4.05
CA PHE A 64 12.68 7.91 4.36
C PHE A 64 11.94 8.58 3.20
N LEU A 65 12.45 8.43 1.97
CA LEU A 65 11.81 8.99 0.79
C LEU A 65 10.47 8.33 0.50
N ALA A 66 10.39 6.99 0.58
CA ALA A 66 9.14 6.26 0.41
C ALA A 66 8.09 6.68 1.45
N ASP A 67 8.49 6.82 2.72
CA ASP A 67 7.62 7.27 3.80
C ASP A 67 7.12 8.70 3.59
N GLN A 68 8.00 9.61 3.15
CA GLN A 68 7.59 10.99 2.84
C GLN A 68 6.60 11.04 1.68
N ILE A 69 6.81 10.26 0.61
CA ILE A 69 5.87 10.16 -0.51
C ILE A 69 4.51 9.67 0.01
N ALA A 70 4.50 8.58 0.80
CA ALA A 70 3.27 8.04 1.38
C ALA A 70 2.53 9.07 2.27
N GLN A 71 3.25 9.78 3.14
CA GLN A 71 2.68 10.81 4.02
C GLN A 71 2.16 12.03 3.27
N SER A 72 2.77 12.39 2.14
CA SER A 72 2.36 13.51 1.30
C SER A 72 1.07 13.26 0.48
N GLY A 73 0.44 12.09 0.65
CA GLY A 73 -0.77 11.69 -0.07
C GLY A 73 -0.56 10.48 -1.00
N GLY A 74 0.63 9.86 -0.98
CA GLY A 74 0.93 8.71 -1.81
C GLY A 74 0.91 9.05 -3.30
N ILE A 75 0.62 8.04 -4.13
CA ILE A 75 0.42 8.20 -5.57
C ILE A 75 -1.05 7.96 -5.98
N GLY A 76 -1.94 7.76 -4.99
CA GLY A 76 -3.36 7.49 -5.19
C GLY A 76 -3.69 6.01 -5.42
N LEU A 77 -2.71 5.11 -5.31
CA LEU A 77 -2.92 3.67 -5.52
C LEU A 77 -3.79 3.06 -4.41
N ALA A 78 -3.74 3.61 -3.19
CA ALA A 78 -4.56 3.14 -2.09
C ALA A 78 -6.08 3.20 -2.40
N ASP A 79 -6.53 4.21 -3.15
CA ASP A 79 -7.95 4.34 -3.50
C ASP A 79 -8.41 3.25 -4.49
N ASP A 80 -7.55 2.87 -5.44
CA ASP A 80 -7.82 1.81 -6.40
C ASP A 80 -7.75 0.41 -5.75
N ILE A 81 -6.79 0.21 -4.85
CA ILE A 81 -6.71 -1.00 -4.02
C ILE A 81 -7.96 -1.14 -3.16
N MET A 82 -8.37 -0.06 -2.47
CA MET A 82 -9.58 -0.02 -1.66
C MET A 82 -10.81 -0.43 -2.47
N ARG A 83 -11.00 0.15 -3.66
CA ARG A 83 -12.13 -0.18 -4.56
C ARG A 83 -12.13 -1.67 -4.91
N THR A 84 -10.97 -2.22 -5.22
CA THR A 84 -10.81 -3.63 -5.57
C THR A 84 -11.10 -4.55 -4.37
N LEU A 85 -10.59 -4.22 -3.18
CA LEU A 85 -10.83 -4.97 -1.95
C LEU A 85 -12.32 -4.97 -1.57
N LEU A 86 -13.02 -3.86 -1.77
CA LEU A 86 -14.47 -3.77 -1.56
C LEU A 86 -15.24 -4.65 -2.56
N GLN A 87 -14.89 -4.60 -3.85
CA GLN A 87 -15.51 -5.45 -4.87
C GLN A 87 -15.31 -6.95 -4.58
N GLN A 88 -14.12 -7.34 -4.12
CA GLN A 88 -13.84 -8.73 -3.75
C GLN A 88 -14.64 -9.18 -2.52
N GLN A 89 -14.83 -8.31 -1.53
CA GLN A 89 -15.67 -8.60 -0.37
C GLN A 89 -17.16 -8.72 -0.74
N GLU A 90 -17.63 -7.95 -1.72
CA GLU A 90 -18.99 -8.07 -2.25
C GLU A 90 -19.19 -9.38 -3.06
N ALA A 91 -18.13 -9.86 -3.73
CA ALA A 91 -18.14 -11.11 -4.49
C ALA A 91 -17.93 -12.37 -3.63
N ALA A 92 -17.34 -12.25 -2.44
CA ALA A 92 -17.12 -13.35 -1.54
C ALA A 92 -18.45 -13.79 -0.89
N PRO A 93 -18.91 -15.05 -1.10
CA PRO A 93 -20.09 -15.55 -0.42
C PRO A 93 -19.83 -15.58 1.08
N ARG A 94 -20.68 -14.91 1.88
CA ARG A 94 -20.63 -15.03 3.34
C ARG A 94 -20.73 -16.52 3.70
N PRO A 95 -19.91 -17.05 4.63
CA PRO A 95 -20.11 -18.40 5.13
C PRO A 95 -21.52 -18.43 5.73
N SER A 96 -22.38 -19.26 5.16
CA SER A 96 -23.74 -19.42 5.64
C SER A 96 -23.67 -19.95 7.07
N LEU A 97 -23.94 -19.09 8.06
CA LEU A 97 -24.39 -19.53 9.37
C LEU A 97 -25.78 -20.14 9.15
N GLN A 98 -25.80 -21.43 8.83
CA GLN A 98 -27.00 -22.24 8.91
C GLN A 98 -27.18 -22.62 10.40
N PRO A 99 -28.40 -22.54 10.94
CA PRO A 99 -28.69 -22.85 12.34
C PRO A 99 -28.42 -24.32 12.68
#